data_AF-A0A380DHU6-F1
#
_entry.id   AF-A0A380DHU6-F1
#
_cell.length_a   1.000
_cell.length_b   1.000
_cell.length_c   1.000
_cell.angle_alpha   90.00
_cell.angle_beta   90.00
_cell.angle_gamma   90.00
#
_symmetry.space_group_name_H-M   'P 1'
#
loop_
_entity.id
_entity.type
_entity.pdbx_description
1 polymer ?
#
loop_
_entity_poly.entity_id
_entity_poly.type
_entity_poly.pdbx_seq_one_letter_code
_entity_poly.pdbx_strand_id
1 'polypeptide(L)'
;MLKGHLHSVESLGTVDGPGLRYILFTQGCLLRCLYCHNPDTWKISEPSREVTVDEMVNEILPYKPYFDASGGGVTVSGGEPLLQMPFLEKLFAELKENGVHTCLDTSAGCANDTKAFQRHFEELQKHTDLILLDIKHIDNDKHIRLTGKPNTHILNFARKTVRYETTCMDSTCPCAWLF
;
A
#
# COMPACT_ATOMS: atom_id res chain seq x y z
N MET A 1 21.53 -3.74 -6.58
CA MET A 1 20.70 -2.96 -5.63
C MET A 1 19.26 -3.38 -5.82
N LEU A 2 18.45 -3.40 -4.76
CA LEU A 2 17.02 -3.70 -4.87
C LEU A 2 16.33 -2.52 -5.56
N LYS A 3 15.49 -2.81 -6.57
CA LYS A 3 14.80 -1.80 -7.36
C LYS A 3 13.28 -1.94 -7.18
N GLY A 4 12.61 -0.82 -7.12
CA GLY A 4 11.16 -0.70 -7.30
C GLY A 4 10.83 -0.38 -8.76
N HIS A 5 9.63 -0.76 -9.17
CA HIS A 5 9.09 -0.56 -10.51
C HIS A 5 7.83 0.28 -10.41
N LEU A 6 7.93 1.56 -10.78
CA LEU A 6 6.83 2.50 -10.70
C LEU A 6 6.24 2.78 -12.08
N HIS A 7 4.92 2.79 -12.14
CA HIS A 7 4.19 3.31 -13.29
C HIS A 7 4.33 4.83 -13.36
N SER A 8 3.96 5.50 -12.26
CA SER A 8 3.94 6.96 -12.16
C SER A 8 4.02 7.40 -10.70
N VAL A 9 4.08 8.72 -10.52
CA VAL A 9 4.12 9.37 -9.22
C VAL A 9 3.20 10.59 -9.25
N GLU A 10 2.49 10.84 -8.16
CA GLU A 10 1.73 12.07 -7.92
C GLU A 10 2.22 12.72 -6.63
N SER A 11 2.72 13.95 -6.69
CA SER A 11 3.49 14.54 -5.60
C SER A 11 2.64 15.16 -4.47
N LEU A 12 1.40 15.55 -4.75
CA LEU A 12 0.51 16.27 -3.83
C LEU A 12 -0.94 15.79 -3.96
N GLY A 13 -1.14 14.47 -3.96
CA GLY A 13 -2.48 13.88 -4.01
C GLY A 13 -3.27 14.15 -2.73
N THR A 14 -4.60 14.17 -2.86
CA THR A 14 -5.54 14.59 -1.79
C THR A 14 -6.59 13.55 -1.45
N VAL A 15 -6.63 12.42 -2.17
CA VAL A 15 -7.71 11.41 -2.07
C VAL A 15 -7.22 9.99 -1.78
N ASP A 16 -5.91 9.83 -1.53
CA ASP A 16 -5.23 8.53 -1.36
C ASP A 16 -4.74 8.31 0.08
N GLY A 17 -5.52 8.83 1.03
CA GLY A 17 -5.24 8.83 2.47
C GLY A 17 -5.33 10.23 3.09
N PRO A 18 -5.09 10.34 4.41
CA PRO A 18 -5.17 11.61 5.11
C PRO A 18 -4.05 12.59 4.69
N GLY A 19 -4.40 13.88 4.60
CA GLY A 19 -3.48 14.97 4.28
C GLY A 19 -3.02 15.01 2.82
N LEU A 20 -1.99 15.83 2.54
CA LEU A 20 -1.33 15.84 1.23
C LEU A 20 -0.33 14.69 1.16
N ARG A 21 -0.41 13.90 0.08
CA ARG A 21 0.38 12.67 -0.02
C ARG A 21 1.21 12.62 -1.30
N TYR A 22 2.43 12.12 -1.15
CA TYR A 22 3.26 11.69 -2.27
C TYR A 22 2.91 10.24 -2.60
N ILE A 23 2.31 10.03 -3.76
CA ILE A 23 1.75 8.74 -4.15
C ILE A 23 2.67 8.08 -5.15
N LEU A 24 3.13 6.88 -4.82
CA LEU A 24 3.88 6.02 -5.72
C LEU A 24 2.93 4.98 -6.32
N PHE A 25 2.68 5.05 -7.62
CA PHE A 25 1.89 4.04 -8.32
C PHE A 25 2.81 2.93 -8.82
N THR A 26 2.73 1.75 -8.20
CA THR A 26 3.54 0.58 -8.56
C THR A 26 3.06 -0.05 -9.86
N GLN A 27 4.00 -0.58 -10.65
CA GLN A 27 3.69 -1.39 -11.84
C GLN A 27 3.42 -2.85 -11.44
N GLY A 28 2.40 -3.44 -12.04
CA GLY A 28 1.99 -4.84 -11.89
C GLY A 28 0.75 -5.00 -11.01
N CYS A 29 -0.26 -5.74 -11.50
CA CYS A 29 -1.42 -6.14 -10.71
C CYS A 29 -1.91 -7.53 -11.13
N LEU A 30 -2.35 -8.37 -10.18
CA LEU A 30 -2.91 -9.70 -10.47
C LEU A 30 -4.43 -9.71 -10.66
N LEU A 31 -5.11 -8.60 -10.37
CA LEU A 31 -6.54 -8.41 -10.61
C LEU A 31 -6.80 -7.79 -11.99
N ARG A 32 -8.01 -8.00 -12.52
CA ARG A 32 -8.52 -7.43 -13.77
C ARG A 32 -9.88 -6.79 -13.52
N CYS A 33 -9.89 -5.85 -12.59
CA CYS A 33 -11.10 -5.13 -12.18
C CYS A 33 -11.77 -4.48 -13.39
N LEU A 34 -13.07 -4.73 -13.62
CA LEU A 34 -13.81 -4.15 -14.75
C LEU A 34 -13.88 -2.61 -14.72
N TYR A 35 -13.68 -2.02 -13.53
CA TYR A 35 -13.65 -0.57 -13.31
C TYR A 35 -12.24 -0.05 -13.00
N CYS A 36 -11.17 -0.80 -13.34
CA CYS A 36 -9.81 -0.36 -13.03
C CYS A 36 -9.52 1.00 -13.68
N HIS A 37 -9.14 1.99 -12.87
CA HIS A 37 -8.79 3.31 -13.36
C HIS A 37 -7.42 3.35 -14.05
N ASN A 38 -6.53 2.42 -13.68
CA ASN A 38 -5.14 2.35 -14.16
C ASN A 38 -4.85 0.97 -14.81
N PRO A 39 -5.52 0.57 -15.91
CA PRO A 39 -5.33 -0.74 -16.53
C PRO A 39 -3.95 -0.92 -17.17
N ASP A 40 -3.24 0.17 -17.45
CA ASP A 40 -1.83 0.24 -17.84
C ASP A 40 -0.87 -0.30 -16.76
N THR A 41 -1.25 -0.23 -15.49
CA THR A 41 -0.46 -0.83 -14.39
C THR A 41 -0.54 -2.37 -14.33
N TRP A 42 -1.40 -3.03 -15.10
CA TRP A 42 -1.70 -4.47 -14.90
C TRP A 42 -0.53 -5.41 -15.17
N LYS A 43 0.23 -5.16 -16.23
CA LYS A 43 1.26 -6.09 -16.68
C LYS A 43 2.57 -5.82 -15.94
N ILE A 44 3.05 -6.83 -15.22
CA ILE A 44 4.30 -6.77 -14.45
C ILE A 44 5.52 -6.53 -15.36
N SER A 45 5.46 -7.00 -16.61
CA SER A 45 6.57 -6.92 -17.57
C SER A 45 6.54 -5.68 -18.47
N GLU A 46 5.58 -4.78 -18.32
CA GLU A 46 5.59 -3.53 -19.10
C GLU A 46 6.73 -2.62 -18.60
N PRO A 47 7.27 -1.75 -19.48
CA PRO A 47 8.25 -0.76 -19.08
C PRO A 47 7.73 0.07 -17.90
N SER A 48 8.59 0.24 -16.90
CA SER A 48 8.32 1.03 -15.70
C SER A 48 9.53 1.88 -15.35
N ARG A 49 9.32 2.94 -14.58
CA ARG A 49 10.40 3.70 -13.98
C ARG A 49 11.04 2.85 -12.90
N GLU A 50 12.25 2.37 -13.16
CA GLU A 50 13.07 1.69 -12.16
C GLU A 50 13.68 2.71 -11.19
N VAL A 51 13.55 2.45 -9.90
CA VAL A 51 14.03 3.34 -8.85
C VAL A 51 14.66 2.55 -7.72
N THR A 52 15.70 3.09 -7.11
CA THR A 52 16.25 2.61 -5.84
C THR A 52 15.56 3.29 -4.66
N VAL A 53 15.76 2.76 -3.45
CA VAL A 53 15.21 3.36 -2.22
C VAL A 53 15.78 4.75 -2.01
N ASP A 54 17.11 4.90 -2.11
CA ASP A 54 17.80 6.18 -1.92
C ASP A 54 17.31 7.24 -2.91
N GLU A 55 17.09 6.88 -4.18
CA GLU A 55 16.54 7.80 -5.18
C GLU A 55 15.12 8.27 -4.79
N MET A 56 14.26 7.35 -4.32
CA MET A 56 12.90 7.72 -3.91
C MET A 56 12.88 8.54 -2.63
N VAL A 57 13.69 8.20 -1.63
CA VAL A 57 13.80 8.99 -0.40
C VAL A 57 14.26 10.41 -0.73
N ASN A 58 15.30 10.57 -1.55
CA ASN A 58 15.79 11.88 -1.96
C ASN A 58 14.75 12.70 -2.76
N GLU A 59 13.89 12.04 -3.53
CA GLU A 59 12.81 12.70 -4.27
C GLU A 59 11.64 13.11 -3.36
N ILE A 60 11.35 12.30 -2.34
CA ILE A 60 10.20 12.49 -1.42
C ILE A 60 10.50 13.54 -0.34
N LEU A 61 11.68 13.50 0.29
CA LEU A 61 11.99 14.33 1.46
C LEU A 61 11.81 15.85 1.25
N PRO A 62 12.08 16.43 0.06
CA PRO A 62 11.76 17.84 -0.19
C PRO A 62 10.29 18.22 0.03
N TYR A 63 9.36 17.26 -0.02
CA TYR A 63 7.94 17.49 0.20
C TYR A 63 7.51 17.39 1.67
N LYS A 64 8.42 17.01 2.58
CA LYS A 64 8.12 16.85 4.02
C LYS A 64 7.40 18.05 4.66
N PRO A 65 7.74 19.32 4.35
CA PRO A 65 7.01 20.47 4.92
C PRO A 65 5.50 20.46 4.61
N TYR A 66 5.08 19.94 3.44
CA TYR A 66 3.66 19.82 3.10
C TYR A 66 2.98 18.70 3.89
N PHE A 67 3.69 17.60 4.15
CA PHE A 67 3.19 16.51 4.98
C PHE A 67 2.99 16.99 6.41
N ASP A 68 3.99 17.67 6.98
CA ASP A 68 3.95 18.21 8.34
C ASP A 68 2.80 19.21 8.52
N ALA A 69 2.54 20.05 7.51
CA ALA A 69 1.45 21.03 7.54
C ALA A 69 0.05 20.42 7.40
N SER A 70 -0.08 19.28 6.71
CA SER A 70 -1.39 18.69 6.37
C SER A 70 -1.72 17.42 7.16
N GLY A 71 -0.80 16.89 7.97
CA GLY A 71 -0.90 15.54 8.53
C GLY A 71 -0.77 14.44 7.47
N GLY A 72 -0.09 14.75 6.37
CA GLY A 72 0.07 13.93 5.18
C GLY A 72 1.23 12.94 5.25
N GLY A 73 1.74 12.51 4.09
CA GLY A 73 2.88 11.59 4.03
C GLY A 73 3.05 10.92 2.67
N VAL A 74 3.41 9.64 2.66
CA VAL A 74 3.59 8.85 1.43
C VAL A 74 2.52 7.77 1.34
N THR A 75 1.91 7.58 0.17
CA THR A 75 1.08 6.42 -0.13
C THR A 75 1.74 5.59 -1.23
N VAL A 76 1.76 4.27 -1.09
CA VAL A 76 2.12 3.38 -2.20
C VAL A 76 0.87 2.65 -2.66
N SER A 77 0.50 2.86 -3.92
CA SER A 77 -0.70 2.38 -4.60
C SER A 77 -0.34 1.87 -6.01
N GLY A 78 -1.19 2.07 -7.02
CA GLY A 78 -0.95 1.72 -8.42
C GLY A 78 -1.62 0.41 -8.81
N GLY A 79 -0.82 -0.55 -9.24
CA GLY A 79 -1.29 -1.90 -9.55
C GLY A 79 -1.56 -2.69 -8.28
N GLU A 80 -0.50 -3.25 -7.69
CA GLU A 80 -0.56 -3.98 -6.43
C GLU A 80 0.80 -3.87 -5.71
N PRO A 81 0.92 -2.96 -4.72
CA PRO A 81 2.17 -2.73 -4.02
C PRO A 81 2.75 -3.97 -3.35
N LEU A 82 1.91 -4.91 -2.89
CA LEU A 82 2.37 -6.13 -2.23
C LEU A 82 3.13 -7.07 -3.17
N LEU A 83 3.13 -6.85 -4.48
CA LEU A 83 4.01 -7.56 -5.41
C LEU A 83 5.48 -7.13 -5.28
N GLN A 84 5.75 -5.98 -4.67
CA GLN A 84 7.08 -5.38 -4.54
C GLN A 84 7.51 -5.21 -3.07
N MET A 85 6.98 -6.04 -2.15
CA MET A 85 7.21 -5.92 -0.70
C MET A 85 8.67 -5.70 -0.28
N PRO A 86 9.68 -6.43 -0.80
CA PRO A 86 11.06 -6.19 -0.38
C PRO A 86 11.54 -4.74 -0.59
N PHE A 87 11.07 -4.10 -1.67
CA PHE A 87 11.39 -2.70 -1.95
C PHE A 87 10.63 -1.78 -0.99
N LEU A 88 9.34 -2.05 -0.77
CA LEU A 88 8.50 -1.30 0.18
C LEU A 88 9.01 -1.39 1.62
N GLU A 89 9.46 -2.55 2.09
CA GLU A 89 10.02 -2.76 3.44
C GLU A 89 11.11 -1.74 3.73
N LYS A 90 12.08 -1.63 2.81
CA LYS A 90 13.20 -0.70 2.93
C LYS A 90 12.76 0.75 2.78
N LEU A 91 11.91 1.04 1.80
CA LEU A 91 11.41 2.39 1.58
C LEU A 91 10.64 2.91 2.79
N PHE A 92 9.75 2.10 3.36
CA PHE A 92 8.95 2.50 4.52
C PHE A 92 9.81 2.65 5.77
N ALA A 93 10.80 1.78 5.98
CA ALA A 93 11.76 1.94 7.07
C ALA A 93 12.48 3.30 7.00
N GLU A 94 13.07 3.63 5.85
CA GLU A 94 13.79 4.90 5.63
C GLU A 94 12.87 6.13 5.76
N LEU A 95 11.67 6.07 5.20
CA LEU A 95 10.68 7.15 5.34
C LEU A 95 10.27 7.36 6.80
N LYS A 96 10.12 6.25 7.55
CA LYS A 96 9.76 6.28 8.96
C LYS A 96 10.87 6.88 9.82
N GLU A 97 12.13 6.54 9.54
CA GLU A 97 13.30 7.15 10.20
C GLU A 97 13.36 8.67 9.97
N ASN A 98 12.87 9.15 8.83
CA ASN A 98 12.75 10.58 8.51
C ASN A 98 11.43 11.22 9.01
N GLY A 99 10.65 10.51 9.82
CA GLY A 99 9.40 11.02 10.40
C GLY A 99 8.28 11.25 9.37
N VAL A 100 8.27 10.51 8.26
CA VAL A 100 7.21 10.56 7.24
C VAL A 100 6.17 9.46 7.54
N HIS A 101 4.89 9.83 7.54
CA HIS A 101 3.80 8.86 7.68
C HIS A 101 3.67 8.00 6.42
N THR A 102 3.60 6.69 6.58
CA THR A 102 3.53 5.73 5.48
C THR A 102 2.13 5.10 5.35
N CYS A 103 1.61 5.01 4.13
CA CYS A 103 0.31 4.43 3.84
C CYS A 103 0.46 3.39 2.73
N LEU A 104 -0.06 2.19 2.98
CA LEU A 104 -0.14 1.11 2.00
C LEU A 104 -1.57 1.05 1.47
N ASP A 105 -1.76 1.27 0.17
CA ASP A 105 -3.04 1.12 -0.52
C ASP A 105 -3.03 -0.13 -1.39
N THR A 106 -3.79 -1.15 -1.00
CA THR A 106 -3.66 -2.51 -1.54
C THR A 106 -5.00 -3.21 -1.72
N SER A 107 -5.07 -4.02 -2.79
CA SER A 107 -6.17 -4.96 -3.00
C SER A 107 -5.95 -6.31 -2.32
N ALA A 108 -4.73 -6.56 -1.83
CA ALA A 108 -4.26 -7.86 -1.36
C ALA A 108 -4.51 -9.01 -2.36
N GLY A 109 -4.64 -8.70 -3.65
CA GLY A 109 -4.99 -9.68 -4.68
C GLY A 109 -3.94 -10.79 -4.85
N CYS A 110 -2.70 -10.55 -4.41
CA CYS A 110 -1.60 -11.51 -4.38
C CYS A 110 -1.39 -12.21 -3.02
N ALA A 111 -2.19 -11.86 -2.00
CA ALA A 111 -2.02 -12.39 -0.65
C ALA A 111 -2.14 -13.92 -0.62
N ASN A 112 -1.28 -14.55 0.16
CA ASN A 112 -1.21 -16.01 0.26
C ASN A 112 -0.60 -16.43 1.61
N ASP A 113 -0.71 -17.72 1.93
CA ASP A 113 -0.26 -18.28 3.21
C ASP A 113 1.18 -18.81 3.20
N THR A 114 2.00 -18.43 2.20
CA THR A 114 3.40 -18.84 2.20
C THR A 114 4.18 -18.13 3.30
N LYS A 115 5.17 -18.84 3.88
CA LYS A 115 6.08 -18.24 4.88
C LYS A 115 6.81 -17.01 4.35
N ALA A 116 7.13 -17.00 3.05
CA ALA A 116 7.79 -15.86 2.42
C ALA A 116 6.89 -14.63 2.43
N PHE A 117 5.63 -14.77 2.00
CA PHE A 117 4.66 -13.67 2.04
C PHE A 117 4.45 -13.15 3.46
N GLN A 118 4.24 -14.05 4.42
CA GLN A 118 4.04 -13.69 5.83
C GLN A 118 5.23 -12.91 6.39
N ARG A 119 6.47 -13.41 6.18
CA ARG A 119 7.68 -12.73 6.65
C ARG A 119 7.82 -11.33 6.05
N HIS A 120 7.62 -11.18 4.74
CA HIS A 120 7.75 -9.89 4.07
C HIS A 120 6.67 -8.91 4.51
N PHE A 121 5.42 -9.39 4.65
CA PHE A 121 4.33 -8.55 5.12
C PHE A 121 4.49 -8.13 6.60
N GLU A 122 4.92 -9.04 7.48
CA GLU A 122 5.22 -8.73 8.89
C GLU A 122 6.33 -7.67 9.01
N GLU A 123 7.35 -7.73 8.15
CA GLU A 123 8.40 -6.71 8.13
C GLU A 123 7.88 -5.36 7.64
N LEU A 124 7.17 -5.35 6.50
CA LEU A 124 6.57 -4.14 5.95
C LEU A 124 5.61 -3.46 6.95
N GLN A 125 4.82 -4.26 7.67
CA GLN A 125 3.82 -3.78 8.61
C GLN A 125 4.44 -2.98 9.77
N LYS A 126 5.66 -3.30 10.22
CA LYS A 126 6.35 -2.55 11.30
C LYS A 126 6.56 -1.07 10.96
N HIS A 127 6.62 -0.76 9.67
CA HIS A 127 6.88 0.57 9.15
C HIS A 127 5.69 1.13 8.37
N THR A 128 4.50 0.55 8.52
CA THR A 128 3.26 0.99 7.87
C THR A 128 2.32 1.60 8.90
N ASP A 129 1.99 2.89 8.78
CA ASP A 129 1.07 3.57 9.70
C ASP A 129 -0.40 3.33 9.38
N LEU A 130 -0.73 3.25 8.10
CA LEU A 130 -2.10 3.06 7.61
C LEU A 130 -2.13 2.05 6.48
N ILE A 131 -3.13 1.17 6.50
CA ILE A 131 -3.44 0.27 5.38
C ILE A 131 -4.84 0.62 4.87
N LEU A 132 -4.91 1.07 3.63
CA LEU A 132 -6.17 1.17 2.88
C LEU A 132 -6.36 -0.16 2.15
N LEU A 133 -7.32 -0.97 2.63
CA LEU A 133 -7.58 -2.30 2.08
C LEU A 133 -8.88 -2.31 1.26
N ASP A 134 -8.71 -2.61 -0.02
CA ASP A 134 -9.77 -2.69 -1.01
C ASP A 134 -10.58 -4.01 -0.89
N ILE A 135 -11.81 -3.95 -0.37
CA ILE A 135 -12.77 -5.05 -0.47
C ILE A 135 -13.75 -4.77 -1.61
N LYS A 136 -13.37 -5.23 -2.81
CA LYS A 136 -14.06 -4.88 -4.06
C LYS A 136 -15.46 -5.49 -4.19
N HIS A 137 -15.70 -6.63 -3.54
CA HIS A 137 -17.02 -7.25 -3.41
C HIS A 137 -17.00 -8.33 -2.33
N ILE A 138 -18.04 -8.42 -1.47
CA ILE A 138 -18.10 -9.41 -0.37
C ILE A 138 -18.49 -10.82 -0.84
N ASP A 139 -19.43 -10.91 -1.78
CA ASP A 139 -19.80 -12.16 -2.45
C ASP A 139 -18.69 -12.60 -3.41
N ASN A 140 -18.20 -13.83 -3.25
CA ASN A 140 -17.04 -14.34 -3.98
C ASN A 140 -17.30 -14.50 -5.48
N ASP A 141 -18.50 -14.96 -5.88
CA ASP A 141 -18.81 -15.18 -7.30
C ASP A 141 -18.96 -13.85 -8.05
N LYS A 142 -19.53 -12.84 -7.39
CA LYS A 142 -19.53 -11.46 -7.90
C LYS A 142 -18.12 -10.88 -7.92
N HIS A 143 -17.28 -11.15 -6.92
CA HIS A 143 -15.88 -10.70 -6.92
C HIS A 143 -15.09 -11.31 -8.08
N ILE A 144 -15.27 -12.61 -8.37
CA ILE A 144 -14.64 -13.28 -9.52
C ILE A 144 -15.07 -12.61 -10.82
N ARG A 145 -16.37 -12.37 -11.01
CA ARG A 145 -16.88 -11.66 -12.19
C ARG A 145 -16.32 -10.25 -12.33
N LEU A 146 -16.13 -9.56 -11.21
CA LEU A 146 -15.69 -8.17 -11.17
C LEU A 146 -14.17 -8.00 -11.36
N THR A 147 -13.36 -8.92 -10.84
CA THR A 147 -11.90 -8.77 -10.71
C THR A 147 -11.09 -9.88 -11.38
N GLY A 148 -11.74 -10.96 -11.81
CA GLY A 148 -11.09 -12.15 -12.35
C GLY A 148 -10.47 -13.09 -11.30
N LYS A 149 -10.63 -12.81 -9.99
CA LYS A 149 -10.07 -13.63 -8.89
C LYS A 149 -11.08 -13.85 -7.76
N PRO A 150 -10.96 -14.93 -6.97
CA PRO A 150 -11.72 -15.07 -5.73
C PRO A 150 -11.35 -14.00 -4.71
N ASN A 151 -12.20 -13.75 -3.72
CA ASN A 151 -11.91 -12.85 -2.60
C ASN A 151 -11.50 -13.59 -1.32
N THR A 152 -11.51 -14.91 -1.31
CA THR A 152 -11.32 -15.71 -0.09
C THR A 152 -9.96 -15.45 0.57
N HIS A 153 -8.89 -15.33 -0.21
CA HIS A 153 -7.55 -14.98 0.29
C HIS A 153 -7.45 -13.52 0.74
N ILE A 154 -8.12 -12.60 0.04
CA ILE A 154 -8.19 -11.17 0.41
C ILE A 154 -8.92 -11.00 1.75
N LEU A 155 -10.05 -11.68 1.94
CA LEU A 155 -10.80 -11.66 3.20
C LEU A 155 -10.03 -12.35 4.34
N ASN A 156 -9.26 -13.40 4.04
CA ASN A 156 -8.37 -14.02 5.03
C ASN A 156 -7.25 -13.05 5.45
N PHE A 157 -6.64 -12.35 4.49
CA PHE A 157 -5.67 -11.30 4.75
C PHE A 157 -6.26 -10.19 5.63
N ALA A 158 -7.43 -9.66 5.27
CA ALA A 158 -8.14 -8.64 6.05
C ALA A 158 -8.32 -9.02 7.53
N ARG A 159 -8.77 -10.26 7.78
CA ARG A 159 -8.98 -10.77 9.16
C ARG A 159 -7.69 -10.87 9.97
N LYS A 160 -6.56 -11.09 9.32
CA LYS A 160 -5.24 -11.14 10.00
C LYS A 160 -4.75 -9.74 10.32
N THR A 161 -4.97 -8.77 9.44
CA THR A 161 -4.52 -7.39 9.62
C THR A 161 -5.30 -6.66 10.72
N VAL A 162 -6.63 -6.80 10.77
CA VAL A 162 -7.51 -6.12 11.77
C VAL A 162 -7.21 -6.53 13.22
N ARG A 163 -6.67 -7.73 13.46
CA ARG A 163 -6.40 -8.22 14.83
C ARG A 163 -5.26 -7.49 15.55
N TYR A 164 -4.49 -6.65 14.85
CA TYR A 164 -3.32 -5.98 15.43
C TYR A 164 -3.60 -4.60 16.03
N GLU A 165 -4.75 -3.97 15.75
CA GLU A 165 -5.14 -2.68 16.38
C GLU A 165 -5.71 -2.84 17.80
N THR A 166 -6.13 -4.04 18.18
CA THR A 166 -6.77 -4.28 19.50
C THR A 166 -5.82 -4.34 20.71
N THR A 167 -4.53 -4.01 20.57
CA THR A 167 -3.59 -3.92 21.71
C THR A 167 -3.57 -2.55 22.41
N CYS A 168 -4.31 -1.54 21.93
CA CYS A 168 -4.57 -0.32 22.72
C CYS A 168 -5.84 -0.48 23.58
N MET A 169 -5.75 -1.21 24.69
CA MET A 169 -6.74 -1.18 25.78
C MET A 169 -6.48 0.00 26.73
N ASP A 170 -6.13 1.18 26.21
CA ASP A 170 -6.00 2.38 27.02
C ASP A 170 -7.06 3.40 26.63
N SER A 171 -7.84 3.83 27.62
CA SER A 171 -9.02 4.69 27.48
C SER A 171 -8.73 6.11 26.98
N THR A 172 -7.47 6.41 26.67
CA THR A 172 -6.98 7.69 26.16
C THR A 172 -6.58 7.66 24.68
N CYS A 173 -6.70 6.52 23.98
CA CYS A 173 -6.36 6.47 22.55
C CYS A 173 -7.38 7.24 21.69
N PRO A 174 -6.95 8.21 20.85
CA PRO A 174 -7.83 8.93 19.93
C PRO A 174 -8.51 8.05 18.87
N CYS A 175 -8.05 6.80 18.73
CA CYS A 175 -8.54 5.81 17.76
C CYS A 175 -9.96 5.29 18.04
N ALA A 176 -10.57 5.63 19.18
CA ALA A 176 -11.90 5.14 19.59
C ALA A 176 -13.10 5.69 18.80
N TRP A 177 -12.90 6.52 17.77
CA TRP A 177 -13.98 7.26 17.10
C TRP A 177 -14.09 7.07 15.58
N LEU A 178 -13.60 5.96 15.03
CA LEU A 178 -13.82 5.61 13.63
C LEU A 178 -14.82 4.45 13.51
N PHE A 179 -16.11 4.82 13.49
CA PHE A 179 -17.20 4.08 12.84
C PHE A 179 -17.62 4.83 11.59
#